data_AF-A0A956AWN9-F1
#
_entry.id   AF-A0A956AWN9-F1
#
_cell.length_a   1.000
_cell.length_b   1.000
_cell.length_c   1.000
_cell.angle_alpha   90.00
_cell.angle_beta   90.00
_cell.angle_gamma   90.00
#
_symmetry.space_group_name_H-M   'P 1'
#
loop_
_entity.id
_entity.type
_entity.pdbx_description
1 polymer ?
#
loop_
_entity_poly.entity_id
_entity_poly.type
_entity_poly.pdbx_seq_one_letter_code
_entity_poly.pdbx_strand_id
1 'polypeptide(L)'
;MTHVIVGDADQLFIPDLGRARAGEGRFRGIRLVHTHLRDEPLTTDDLTDLSRLRLDLIAAVGVGSDGRPATLYHTHLLPPGADTPYAEQTVTTVHDETLDFSQFIEQLEDEFSRNTIGAVETAGQTRAIAVHVSVDDEALDPRTSLRELAELATTADVVIVDALIQNRKKFDPKYVMGRGKLEELLLLTMQLDCELV
;
A
#
# COMPACT_ATOMS: atom_id res chain seq x y z
N MET A 1 10.28 15.65 7.75
CA MET A 1 10.90 14.95 6.61
C MET A 1 11.62 13.73 7.17
N THR A 2 11.20 12.52 6.79
CA THR A 2 11.76 11.26 7.35
C THR A 2 12.84 10.66 6.47
N HIS A 3 12.77 10.85 5.15
CA HIS A 3 13.72 10.35 4.16
C HIS A 3 14.01 11.42 3.09
N VAL A 4 15.17 11.32 2.46
CA VAL A 4 15.55 12.08 1.25
C VAL A 4 16.03 11.09 0.23
N ILE A 5 15.54 11.19 -1.00
CA ILE A 5 15.91 10.29 -2.09
C ILE A 5 16.31 11.16 -3.27
N VAL A 6 17.32 10.73 -4.02
CA VAL A 6 17.74 11.36 -5.26
C VAL A 6 17.60 10.32 -6.36
N GLY A 7 16.76 10.60 -7.35
CA GLY A 7 16.63 9.80 -8.56
C GLY A 7 17.39 10.40 -9.72
N ASP A 8 16.96 10.08 -10.93
CA ASP A 8 17.43 10.69 -12.17
C ASP A 8 16.36 11.60 -12.78
N ALA A 9 16.51 11.97 -14.06
CA ALA A 9 15.60 12.87 -14.74
C ALA A 9 14.23 12.25 -15.06
N ASP A 10 14.12 10.92 -15.02
CA ASP A 10 12.95 10.17 -15.50
C ASP A 10 12.35 9.26 -14.40
N GLN A 11 13.12 8.85 -13.38
CA GLN A 11 12.64 7.92 -12.35
C GLN A 11 13.22 8.20 -10.96
N LEU A 12 12.46 7.78 -9.95
CA LEU A 12 12.89 7.73 -8.55
C LEU A 12 13.06 6.29 -8.10
N PHE A 13 14.20 6.00 -7.48
CA PHE A 13 14.42 4.71 -6.83
C PHE A 13 14.00 4.81 -5.36
N ILE A 14 12.76 4.45 -5.07
CA ILE A 14 12.26 4.42 -3.69
C ILE A 14 12.90 3.22 -2.98
N PRO A 15 13.72 3.44 -1.94
CA PRO A 15 14.33 2.35 -1.18
C PRO A 15 13.23 1.64 -0.36
N ASP A 16 13.57 0.49 0.22
CA ASP A 16 12.69 -0.10 1.23
C ASP A 16 12.52 0.89 2.40
N LEU A 17 11.32 1.41 2.56
CA LEU A 17 10.96 2.37 3.61
C LEU A 17 10.71 1.68 4.96
N GLY A 18 10.91 0.36 5.03
CA GLY A 18 10.66 -0.46 6.21
C GLY A 18 9.17 -0.54 6.57
N ARG A 19 8.88 -1.18 7.72
CA ARG A 19 7.55 -1.20 8.32
C ARG A 19 7.28 0.13 9.04
N ALA A 20 7.10 1.19 8.28
CA ALA A 20 6.63 2.45 8.84
C ALA A 20 5.14 2.30 9.19
N ARG A 21 4.84 2.39 10.49
CA ARG A 21 3.54 2.18 11.17
C ARG A 21 2.98 0.76 11.03
N ALA A 22 3.09 -0.02 12.12
CA ALA A 22 2.19 -1.12 12.44
C ALA A 22 1.23 -0.57 13.49
N GLY A 23 -0.04 -0.44 13.16
CA GLY A 23 -1.04 0.18 14.03
C GLY A 23 -2.35 0.38 13.28
N GLU A 24 -3.42 -0.08 13.92
CA GLU A 24 -4.80 -0.21 13.43
C GLU A 24 -5.23 0.79 12.35
N GLY A 25 -5.40 0.28 11.12
CA GLY A 25 -6.18 0.95 10.08
C GLY A 25 -5.49 2.18 9.49
N ARG A 26 -4.18 2.29 9.65
CA ARG A 26 -3.43 3.47 9.22
C ARG A 26 -2.67 3.23 7.95
N PHE A 27 -2.67 4.25 7.09
CA PHE A 27 -1.73 4.32 5.98
C PHE A 27 -0.29 4.28 6.52
N ARG A 28 0.67 4.10 5.61
CA ARG A 28 2.10 3.94 5.97
C ARG A 28 2.68 5.12 6.77
N GLY A 29 1.97 6.23 6.87
CA GLY A 29 2.42 7.46 7.52
C GLY A 29 3.41 8.22 6.64
N ILE A 30 3.48 7.87 5.35
CA ILE A 30 4.48 8.37 4.41
C ILE A 30 3.76 9.02 3.24
N ARG A 31 4.10 10.28 3.03
CA ARG A 31 3.77 11.05 1.83
C ARG A 31 5.01 11.14 0.96
N LEU A 32 4.88 10.84 -0.32
CA LEU A 32 5.94 11.08 -1.29
C LEU A 32 5.69 12.42 -1.97
N VAL A 33 6.61 13.36 -1.78
CA VAL A 33 6.64 14.61 -2.55
C VAL A 33 7.90 14.60 -3.40
N HIS A 34 7.75 14.73 -4.71
CA HIS A 34 8.85 14.70 -5.66
C HIS A 34 8.65 15.72 -6.78
N THR A 35 9.59 15.75 -7.74
CA THR A 35 9.62 16.75 -8.81
C THR A 35 9.43 16.10 -10.18
N HIS A 36 8.62 16.75 -11.01
CA HIS A 36 8.44 16.42 -12.43
C HIS A 36 9.12 17.50 -13.28
N LEU A 37 10.22 17.16 -13.93
CA LEU A 37 11.10 18.15 -14.57
C LEU A 37 10.51 18.75 -15.85
N ARG A 38 9.40 18.20 -16.38
CA ARG A 38 8.72 18.67 -17.58
C ARG A 38 7.29 19.19 -17.28
N ASP A 39 6.99 19.45 -16.01
CA ASP A 39 5.66 19.87 -15.52
C ASP A 39 4.54 18.89 -15.94
N GLU A 40 4.88 17.61 -16.09
CA GLU A 40 3.96 16.55 -16.46
C GLU A 40 3.08 16.09 -15.28
N PRO A 41 1.85 15.61 -15.52
CA PRO A 41 0.99 15.04 -14.47
C PRO A 41 1.58 13.76 -13.85
N LEU A 42 0.92 13.23 -12.82
CA LEU A 42 1.30 11.94 -12.22
C LEU A 42 1.31 10.82 -13.26
N THR A 43 2.40 10.07 -13.29
CA THR A 43 2.65 8.97 -14.22
C THR A 43 2.05 7.65 -13.71
N THR A 44 1.99 6.64 -14.57
CA THR A 44 1.58 5.28 -14.17
C THR A 44 2.50 4.70 -13.09
N ASP A 45 3.79 5.05 -13.11
CA ASP A 45 4.76 4.57 -12.12
C ASP A 45 4.47 5.21 -10.75
N ASP A 46 4.14 6.51 -10.71
CA ASP A 46 3.71 7.20 -9.47
C ASP A 46 2.47 6.54 -8.85
N LEU A 47 1.47 6.24 -9.67
CA LEU A 47 0.23 5.60 -9.23
C LEU A 47 0.45 4.14 -8.79
N THR A 48 1.41 3.47 -9.43
CA THR A 48 1.86 2.13 -9.05
C THR A 48 2.55 2.16 -7.69
N ASP A 49 3.44 3.13 -7.45
CA ASP A 49 4.15 3.29 -6.18
C ASP A 49 3.20 3.69 -5.05
N LEU A 50 2.27 4.62 -5.30
CA LEU A 50 1.20 4.99 -4.36
C LEU A 50 0.46 3.74 -3.85
N SER A 51 0.05 2.88 -4.78
CA SER A 51 -0.70 1.65 -4.47
C SER A 51 0.16 0.59 -3.80
N ARG A 52 1.32 0.27 -4.38
CA ARG A 52 2.19 -0.81 -3.88
C ARG A 52 2.83 -0.51 -2.54
N LEU A 53 3.18 0.74 -2.31
CA LEU A 53 3.80 1.16 -1.06
C LEU A 53 2.78 1.61 -0.02
N ARG A 54 1.47 1.64 -0.37
CA ARG A 54 0.37 2.17 0.45
C ARG A 54 0.72 3.55 1.04
N LEU A 55 1.21 4.45 0.18
CA LEU A 55 1.52 5.81 0.60
C LEU A 55 0.24 6.55 0.95
N ASP A 56 0.31 7.43 1.94
CA ASP A 56 -0.83 8.23 2.37
C ASP A 56 -1.26 9.20 1.26
N LEU A 57 -0.28 9.70 0.49
CA LEU A 57 -0.45 10.61 -0.65
C LEU A 57 0.84 10.65 -1.47
N ILE A 58 0.69 10.82 -2.79
CA ILE A 58 1.80 11.12 -3.70
C ILE A 58 1.56 12.50 -4.33
N ALA A 59 2.61 13.31 -4.39
CA ALA A 59 2.56 14.66 -4.95
C ALA A 59 3.79 14.98 -5.80
N ALA A 60 3.57 15.39 -7.05
CA ALA A 60 4.60 15.86 -7.96
C ALA A 60 4.53 17.38 -8.09
N VAL A 61 5.66 18.05 -7.84
CA VAL A 61 5.86 19.47 -8.13
C VAL A 61 6.53 19.59 -9.49
N GLY A 62 5.79 20.08 -10.46
CA GLY A 62 6.30 20.39 -11.78
C GLY A 62 7.31 21.54 -11.77
N VAL A 63 8.29 21.46 -12.66
CA VAL A 63 9.32 22.49 -12.83
C VAL A 63 9.03 23.29 -14.09
N GLY A 64 8.76 24.58 -13.92
CA GLY A 64 8.54 25.52 -15.01
C GLY A 64 9.81 25.80 -15.83
N SER A 65 9.63 26.45 -16.98
CA SER A 65 10.73 26.79 -17.89
C SER A 65 11.77 27.76 -17.31
N ASP A 66 11.41 28.49 -16.26
CA ASP A 66 12.29 29.37 -15.49
C ASP A 66 12.97 28.65 -14.29
N GLY A 67 12.76 27.34 -14.16
CA GLY A 67 13.30 26.51 -13.08
C GLY A 67 12.55 26.65 -11.75
N ARG A 68 11.39 27.32 -11.73
CA ARG A 68 10.58 27.49 -10.51
C ARG A 68 9.50 26.42 -10.39
N PRO A 69 8.97 26.17 -9.18
CA PRO A 69 7.77 25.36 -9.01
C PRO A 69 6.63 25.90 -9.87
N ALA A 70 6.04 25.04 -10.67
CA ALA A 70 4.89 25.33 -11.52
C ALA A 70 3.66 24.62 -10.96
N THR A 71 3.22 23.54 -11.58
CA THR A 71 2.00 22.83 -11.21
C THR A 71 2.28 21.85 -10.07
N LEU A 72 1.35 21.77 -9.11
CA LEU A 72 1.32 20.70 -8.11
C LEU A 72 0.25 19.70 -8.54
N TYR A 73 0.66 18.45 -8.72
CA TYR A 73 -0.21 17.30 -8.95
C TYR A 73 -0.18 16.44 -7.70
N HIS A 74 -1.32 16.03 -7.18
CA HIS A 74 -1.35 15.03 -6.10
C HIS A 74 -2.58 14.14 -6.15
N THR A 75 -2.45 12.94 -5.58
CA THR A 75 -3.55 12.00 -5.40
C THR A 75 -3.30 11.06 -4.22
N HIS A 76 -4.33 10.30 -3.86
CA HIS A 76 -4.38 9.40 -2.73
C HIS A 76 -5.14 8.12 -3.09
N LEU A 77 -5.04 7.09 -2.25
CA LEU A 77 -5.77 5.85 -2.45
C LEU A 77 -7.24 6.00 -2.08
N LEU A 78 -8.11 5.27 -2.80
CA LEU A 78 -9.53 5.18 -2.51
C LEU A 78 -9.83 3.93 -1.67
N PRO A 79 -10.86 3.98 -0.81
CA PRO A 79 -11.25 2.84 0.01
C PRO A 79 -11.67 1.63 -0.84
N PRO A 80 -11.61 0.41 -0.26
CA PRO A 80 -12.09 -0.80 -0.92
C PRO A 80 -13.52 -0.63 -1.46
N GLY A 81 -13.74 -1.11 -2.69
CA GLY A 81 -15.04 -1.02 -3.37
C GLY A 81 -15.16 0.12 -4.37
N ALA A 82 -14.18 1.03 -4.46
CA ALA A 82 -14.07 1.97 -5.56
C ALA A 82 -13.71 1.27 -6.90
N ASP A 83 -14.11 1.88 -8.02
CA ASP A 83 -13.80 1.36 -9.37
C ASP A 83 -12.30 1.38 -9.69
N THR A 84 -11.56 2.29 -9.06
CA THR A 84 -10.11 2.45 -9.21
C THR A 84 -9.45 2.57 -7.83
N PRO A 85 -8.17 2.18 -7.68
CA PRO A 85 -7.51 2.17 -6.37
C PRO A 85 -7.07 3.56 -5.88
N TYR A 86 -7.17 4.60 -6.71
CA TYR A 86 -6.74 5.97 -6.38
C TYR A 86 -7.68 7.01 -6.97
N ALA A 87 -7.73 8.18 -6.35
CA ALA A 87 -8.59 9.27 -6.78
C ALA A 87 -8.08 9.92 -8.08
N GLU A 88 -8.97 10.65 -8.76
CA GLU A 88 -8.55 11.59 -9.80
C GLU A 88 -7.55 12.58 -9.21
N GLN A 89 -6.48 12.86 -9.93
CA GLN A 89 -5.44 13.76 -9.44
C GLN A 89 -5.98 15.18 -9.28
N THR A 90 -5.64 15.80 -8.16
CA THR A 90 -5.84 17.23 -7.95
C THR A 90 -4.72 18.00 -8.63
N VAL A 91 -5.08 19.06 -9.34
CA VAL A 91 -4.15 19.93 -10.07
C VAL A 91 -4.29 21.35 -9.51
N THR A 92 -3.21 21.88 -8.94
CA THR A 92 -3.17 23.23 -8.36
C THR A 92 -1.76 23.82 -8.47
N THR A 93 -1.45 24.87 -7.72
CA THR A 93 -0.08 25.38 -7.54
C THR A 93 0.37 25.16 -6.10
N VAL A 94 1.69 25.15 -5.87
CA VAL A 94 2.25 25.05 -4.50
C VAL A 94 1.78 26.20 -3.60
N HIS A 95 1.41 27.33 -4.19
CA HIS A 95 0.97 28.52 -3.45
C HIS A 95 -0.53 28.52 -3.13
N ASP A 96 -1.34 27.86 -3.97
CA ASP A 96 -2.79 27.80 -3.83
C ASP A 96 -3.28 26.52 -3.13
N GLU A 97 -2.37 25.58 -2.87
CA GLU A 97 -2.68 24.36 -2.13
C GLU A 97 -3.06 24.69 -0.68
N THR A 98 -4.22 24.19 -0.25
CA THR A 98 -4.83 24.47 1.07
C THR A 98 -5.25 23.20 1.81
N LEU A 99 -4.87 22.02 1.32
CA LEU A 99 -5.14 20.74 1.95
C LEU A 99 -4.65 20.70 3.40
N ASP A 100 -5.59 20.65 4.35
CA ASP A 100 -5.30 20.25 5.72
C ASP A 100 -5.07 18.74 5.74
N PHE A 101 -3.81 18.34 5.56
CA PHE A 101 -3.45 16.94 5.45
C PHE A 101 -3.83 16.13 6.69
N SER A 102 -3.83 16.74 7.89
CA SER A 102 -4.10 16.01 9.13
C SER A 102 -5.57 15.62 9.20
N GLN A 103 -6.46 16.57 8.87
CA GLN A 103 -7.90 16.30 8.79
C GLN A 103 -8.20 15.33 7.64
N PHE A 104 -7.57 15.54 6.49
CA PHE A 104 -7.77 14.70 5.31
C PHE A 104 -7.43 13.23 5.57
N ILE A 105 -6.24 12.95 6.13
CA ILE A 105 -5.82 11.56 6.34
C ILE A 105 -6.67 10.87 7.41
N GLU A 106 -7.08 11.59 8.46
CA GLU A 106 -7.98 11.07 9.48
C GLU A 106 -9.33 10.65 8.87
N GLN A 107 -9.92 11.51 8.03
CA GLN A 107 -11.17 11.19 7.32
C GLN A 107 -11.02 10.00 6.36
N LEU A 108 -9.88 9.91 5.67
CA LEU A 108 -9.61 8.83 4.73
C LEU A 108 -9.39 7.49 5.45
N GLU A 109 -8.60 7.46 6.53
CA GLU A 109 -8.41 6.28 7.39
C GLU A 109 -9.78 5.78 7.91
N ASP A 110 -10.63 6.70 8.35
CA ASP A 110 -12.00 6.44 8.77
C ASP A 110 -12.87 5.83 7.66
N GLU A 111 -12.76 6.31 6.43
CA GLU A 111 -13.48 5.76 5.28
C GLU A 111 -13.00 4.35 4.92
N PHE A 112 -11.69 4.09 4.96
CA PHE A 112 -11.12 2.76 4.77
C PHE A 112 -11.64 1.78 5.83
N SER A 113 -11.63 2.19 7.10
CA SER A 113 -12.15 1.38 8.20
C SER A 113 -13.63 1.04 8.00
N ARG A 114 -14.46 2.00 7.58
CA ARG A 114 -15.90 1.78 7.34
C ARG A 114 -16.20 0.85 6.16
N ASN A 115 -15.41 0.93 5.09
CA ASN A 115 -15.67 0.17 3.86
C ASN A 115 -15.01 -1.22 3.86
N THR A 116 -14.13 -1.50 4.83
CA THR A 116 -13.46 -2.78 4.93
C THR A 116 -14.35 -3.84 5.59
N ILE A 117 -14.50 -4.97 4.91
CA ILE A 117 -15.29 -6.10 5.40
C ILE A 117 -14.66 -6.66 6.68
N GLY A 118 -15.48 -6.76 7.73
CA GLY A 118 -15.07 -7.28 9.04
C GLY A 118 -14.23 -6.32 9.89
N ALA A 119 -14.06 -5.05 9.48
CA ALA A 119 -13.23 -4.09 10.22
C ALA A 119 -13.77 -3.79 11.63
N VAL A 120 -15.10 -3.74 11.81
CA VAL A 120 -15.73 -3.52 13.12
C VAL A 120 -15.46 -4.66 14.10
N GLU A 121 -15.47 -5.91 13.62
CA GLU A 121 -15.26 -7.09 14.45
C GLU A 121 -13.80 -7.22 14.91
N THR A 122 -12.88 -6.64 14.16
CA THR A 122 -11.43 -6.68 14.40
C THR A 122 -10.85 -5.33 14.84
N ALA A 123 -11.70 -4.37 15.21
CA ALA A 123 -11.23 -3.07 15.69
C ALA A 123 -10.36 -3.29 16.93
N GLY A 124 -9.20 -2.62 17.02
CA GLY A 124 -8.24 -2.93 18.09
C GLY A 124 -7.08 -3.85 17.69
N GLN A 125 -7.19 -4.56 16.56
CA GLN A 125 -6.30 -5.68 16.25
C GLN A 125 -5.56 -5.53 14.93
N THR A 126 -4.35 -6.10 14.84
CA THR A 126 -3.60 -6.13 13.58
C THR A 126 -4.20 -7.17 12.65
N ARG A 127 -4.70 -6.74 11.49
CA ARG A 127 -5.28 -7.63 10.47
C ARG A 127 -4.20 -8.22 9.57
N ALA A 128 -4.26 -9.52 9.34
CA ALA A 128 -3.27 -10.24 8.55
C ALA A 128 -3.89 -11.26 7.58
N ILE A 129 -3.16 -11.55 6.51
CA ILE A 129 -3.49 -12.63 5.56
C ILE A 129 -2.49 -13.76 5.73
N ALA A 130 -2.96 -14.95 6.09
CA ALA A 130 -2.08 -16.11 6.24
C ALA A 130 -1.71 -16.70 4.86
N VAL A 131 -0.42 -16.83 4.55
CA VAL A 131 0.03 -17.39 3.27
C VAL A 131 0.73 -18.73 3.47
N HIS A 132 0.26 -19.76 2.76
CA HIS A 132 0.92 -21.06 2.68
C HIS A 132 1.40 -21.31 1.25
N VAL A 133 2.67 -21.65 1.07
CA VAL A 133 3.25 -21.98 -0.24
C VAL A 133 3.82 -23.40 -0.17
N SER A 134 3.26 -24.31 -0.95
CA SER A 134 3.72 -25.71 -1.01
C SER A 134 4.46 -25.97 -2.32
N VAL A 135 5.49 -26.83 -2.26
CA VAL A 135 6.19 -27.33 -3.44
C VAL A 135 5.98 -28.82 -3.60
N ASP A 136 5.59 -29.22 -4.81
CA ASP A 136 5.20 -30.60 -5.12
C ASP A 136 4.07 -31.11 -4.19
N ASP A 137 3.81 -32.42 -4.18
CA ASP A 137 2.79 -33.06 -3.34
C ASP A 137 3.32 -33.21 -1.90
N GLU A 138 3.69 -32.08 -1.29
CA GLU A 138 4.09 -32.02 0.12
C GLU A 138 2.99 -32.68 0.97
N ALA A 139 3.38 -33.69 1.76
CA ALA A 139 2.44 -34.51 2.52
C ALA A 139 1.71 -33.76 3.65
N LEU A 140 2.11 -32.51 3.91
CA LEU A 140 1.54 -31.69 4.96
C LEU A 140 0.30 -30.98 4.42
N ASP A 141 -0.87 -31.26 4.98
CA ASP A 141 -2.11 -30.55 4.63
C ASP A 141 -1.94 -29.04 4.94
N PRO A 142 -1.98 -28.16 3.92
CA PRO A 142 -1.84 -26.71 4.10
C PRO A 142 -2.79 -26.14 5.15
N ARG A 143 -3.98 -26.73 5.29
CA ARG A 143 -4.98 -26.29 6.27
C ARG A 143 -4.53 -26.53 7.70
N THR A 144 -3.68 -27.52 7.95
CA THR A 144 -3.13 -27.78 9.27
C THR A 144 -2.11 -26.72 9.64
N SER A 145 -1.21 -26.36 8.73
CA SER A 145 -0.25 -25.27 8.94
C SER A 145 -0.93 -23.92 9.14
N LEU A 146 -1.95 -23.61 8.34
CA LEU A 146 -2.70 -22.36 8.48
C LEU A 146 -3.47 -22.29 9.80
N ARG A 147 -4.01 -23.42 10.28
CA ARG A 147 -4.68 -23.46 11.59
C ARG A 147 -3.70 -23.20 12.72
N GLU A 148 -2.52 -23.82 12.69
CA GLU A 148 -1.47 -23.56 13.68
C GLU A 148 -1.01 -22.10 13.65
N LEU A 149 -0.81 -21.53 12.45
CA LEU A 149 -0.46 -20.12 12.29
C LEU A 149 -1.54 -19.19 12.85
N ALA A 150 -2.82 -19.53 12.68
CA ALA A 150 -3.93 -18.74 13.25
C ALA A 150 -3.93 -18.76 14.78
N GLU A 151 -3.63 -19.90 15.42
CA GLU A 151 -3.47 -19.98 16.88
C GLU A 151 -2.30 -19.11 17.35
N LEU A 152 -1.16 -19.16 16.65
CA LEU A 152 -0.01 -18.32 16.96
C LEU A 152 -0.33 -16.83 16.79
N ALA A 153 -1.00 -16.45 15.70
CA ALA A 153 -1.42 -15.07 15.45
C ALA A 153 -2.34 -14.54 16.56
N THR A 154 -3.29 -15.36 17.00
CA THR A 154 -4.19 -15.03 18.11
C THR A 154 -3.42 -14.70 19.39
N THR A 155 -2.35 -15.44 19.70
CA THR A 155 -1.51 -15.14 20.88
C THR A 155 -0.69 -13.86 20.75
N ALA A 156 -0.53 -13.34 19.52
CA ALA A 156 0.20 -12.11 19.21
C ALA A 156 -0.73 -10.90 18.98
N ASP A 157 -2.03 -11.02 19.28
CA ASP A 157 -3.06 -10.01 19.00
C ASP A 157 -3.17 -9.63 17.51
N VAL A 158 -2.93 -10.64 16.66
CA VAL A 158 -3.07 -10.57 15.21
C VAL A 158 -4.27 -11.42 14.80
N VAL A 159 -5.16 -10.84 14.00
CA VAL A 159 -6.33 -11.54 13.45
C VAL A 159 -6.09 -11.91 12.00
N ILE A 160 -6.20 -13.21 11.69
CA ILE A 160 -6.15 -13.71 10.32
C ILE A 160 -7.53 -13.48 9.69
N VAL A 161 -7.61 -12.56 8.74
CA VAL A 161 -8.88 -12.21 8.07
C VAL A 161 -9.09 -12.96 6.75
N ASP A 162 -8.02 -13.49 6.17
CA ASP A 162 -8.07 -14.38 5.01
C ASP A 162 -6.83 -15.28 4.95
N ALA A 163 -6.87 -16.32 4.12
CA ALA A 163 -5.75 -17.22 3.88
C ALA A 163 -5.56 -17.57 2.40
N LEU A 164 -4.32 -17.52 1.93
CA LEU A 164 -3.95 -17.82 0.55
C LEU A 164 -3.04 -19.06 0.51
N ILE A 165 -3.48 -20.08 -0.25
CA ILE A 165 -2.70 -21.29 -0.51
C ILE A 165 -2.18 -21.25 -1.94
N GLN A 166 -0.87 -21.42 -2.12
CA GLN A 166 -0.22 -21.44 -3.42
C GLN A 166 0.62 -22.71 -3.61
N ASN A 167 0.16 -23.60 -4.49
CA ASN A 167 0.92 -24.80 -4.86
C ASN A 167 1.80 -24.52 -6.08
N ARG A 168 3.06 -24.96 -6.03
CA ARG A 168 4.04 -24.75 -7.12
C ARG A 168 4.87 -26.02 -7.34
N LYS A 169 5.48 -26.11 -8.53
CA LYS A 169 6.50 -27.14 -8.82
C LYS A 169 7.86 -26.80 -8.21
N LYS A 170 8.09 -25.53 -7.90
CA LYS A 170 9.28 -25.00 -7.23
C LYS A 170 8.99 -23.60 -6.70
N PHE A 171 9.64 -23.24 -5.61
CA PHE A 171 9.62 -21.87 -5.13
C PHE A 171 10.18 -20.93 -6.20
N ASP A 172 9.55 -19.77 -6.31
CA ASP A 172 10.16 -18.66 -7.04
C ASP A 172 11.37 -18.14 -6.23
N PRO A 173 12.57 -18.06 -6.81
CA PRO A 173 13.77 -17.70 -6.06
C PRO A 173 13.76 -16.26 -5.53
N LYS A 174 12.93 -15.37 -6.10
CA LYS A 174 12.83 -13.98 -5.67
C LYS A 174 11.58 -13.73 -4.81
N TYR A 175 10.46 -14.34 -5.17
CA TYR A 175 9.15 -14.03 -4.57
C TYR A 175 8.52 -15.19 -3.79
N VAL A 176 9.15 -16.37 -3.76
CA VAL A 176 8.63 -17.63 -3.16
C VAL A 176 7.34 -18.14 -3.84
N MET A 177 6.24 -17.39 -3.76
CA MET A 177 4.93 -17.69 -4.37
C MET A 177 4.81 -17.30 -5.85
N GLY A 178 5.73 -16.46 -6.36
CA GLY A 178 5.77 -15.95 -7.73
C GLY A 178 5.07 -14.60 -7.91
N ARG A 179 5.51 -13.82 -8.90
CA ARG A 179 5.11 -12.42 -9.12
C ARG A 179 3.59 -12.21 -9.23
N GLY A 180 2.90 -12.97 -10.07
CA GLY A 180 1.46 -12.76 -10.28
C GLY A 180 0.63 -13.01 -9.02
N LYS A 181 0.99 -14.02 -8.22
CA LYS A 181 0.29 -14.31 -6.96
C LYS A 181 0.61 -13.28 -5.88
N LEU A 182 1.82 -12.71 -5.90
CA LEU A 182 2.18 -11.59 -5.04
C LEU A 182 1.39 -10.31 -5.40
N GLU A 183 1.17 -10.04 -6.69
CA GLU A 183 0.33 -8.92 -7.14
C GLU A 183 -1.15 -9.11 -6.71
N GLU A 184 -1.68 -10.34 -6.80
CA GLU A 184 -3.01 -10.69 -6.28
C GLU A 184 -3.11 -10.51 -4.77
N LEU A 185 -2.10 -10.99 -4.03
CA LEU A 185 -2.03 -10.82 -2.58
C LEU A 185 -2.01 -9.34 -2.19
N LEU A 186 -1.25 -8.51 -2.90
CA LEU A 186 -1.20 -7.07 -2.65
C LEU A 186 -2.57 -6.42 -2.81
N LEU A 187 -3.31 -6.76 -3.87
CA LEU A 187 -4.68 -6.30 -4.05
C LEU A 187 -5.58 -6.75 -2.89
N LEU A 188 -5.46 -8.01 -2.47
CA LEU A 188 -6.25 -8.56 -1.36
C LEU A 188 -5.95 -7.85 -0.04
N THR A 189 -4.67 -7.55 0.24
CA THR A 189 -4.29 -6.78 1.43
C THR A 189 -4.90 -5.39 1.45
N MET A 190 -5.06 -4.74 0.29
CA MET A 190 -5.73 -3.45 0.20
C MET A 190 -7.24 -3.59 0.43
N GLN A 191 -7.88 -4.60 -0.16
CA GLN A 191 -9.33 -4.83 -0.02
C GLN A 191 -9.76 -5.17 1.40
N LEU A 192 -8.92 -5.91 2.12
CA LEU A 192 -9.19 -6.36 3.48
C LEU A 192 -8.51 -5.50 4.55
N ASP A 193 -7.88 -4.38 4.15
CA ASP A 193 -7.08 -3.51 5.02
C ASP A 193 -6.14 -4.30 5.94
N CYS A 194 -5.31 -5.13 5.33
CA CYS A 194 -4.33 -5.95 6.03
C CYS A 194 -2.97 -5.25 6.07
N GLU A 195 -2.35 -5.27 7.25
CA GLU A 195 -1.03 -4.68 7.49
C GLU A 195 0.08 -5.74 7.52
N LEU A 196 -0.30 -7.01 7.62
CA LEU A 196 0.60 -8.15 7.74
C LEU A 196 0.21 -9.28 6.80
N VAL A 197 1.22 -10.02 6.35
CA VAL A 197 1.12 -11.27 5.57
C VAL A 197 2.11 -12.27 6.18
#